data_AF-A0A7S4EVX8-F1
#
_entry.id   AF-A0A7S4EVX8-F1
#
_cell.length_a   1.000
_cell.length_b   1.000
_cell.length_c   1.000
_cell.angle_alpha   90.00
_cell.angle_beta   90.00
_cell.angle_gamma   90.00
#
_symmetry.space_group_name_H-M   'P 1'
#
loop_
_entity.id
_entity.type
_entity.pdbx_description
1 polymer ?
#
loop_
_entity_poly.entity_id
_entity_poly.type
_entity_poly.pdbx_seq_one_letter_code
_entity_poly.pdbx_strand_id
1 'polypeptide(L)'
;SAEQARASQQTTRYAFERAEAVLKDMRRLGASAHGASVLDRFRLLLTEIGHAMGWVRLVRAAMQHHCVEATEAVAANALASKARSTASARLIAATPHDVRLSRATLAATANVEEVVSQVEESLKAGDLYLHSLGAVFADEMASAKHAHLNRFFVIVPALTLSFVEQMLVAKEKLAKRARDAAFCDDGFAVGLAYVLRLLRQDADFAALRWFESVRAHCAAQRAALGRRGNSGNSGGNGGG
;
A
#
# COMPACT_ATOMS: atom_id res chain seq x y z
N SER A 1 41.19 -11.46 17.57
CA SER A 1 40.54 -10.82 16.42
C SER A 1 39.34 -11.59 15.81
N ALA A 2 38.57 -12.36 16.58
CA ALA A 2 37.25 -12.86 16.16
C ALA A 2 36.08 -12.02 16.75
N GLU A 3 36.36 -11.28 17.82
CA GLU A 3 35.37 -10.47 18.54
C GLU A 3 35.11 -9.11 17.87
N GLN A 4 36.13 -8.53 17.24
CA GLN A 4 35.99 -7.37 16.35
C GLN A 4 35.30 -7.71 15.02
N ALA A 5 35.39 -8.98 14.57
CA ALA A 5 34.66 -9.48 13.40
C ALA A 5 33.17 -9.74 13.70
N ARG A 6 32.84 -10.15 14.94
CA ARG A 6 31.44 -10.23 15.41
C ARG A 6 30.83 -8.85 15.65
N ALA A 7 31.62 -7.86 16.08
CA ALA A 7 31.17 -6.48 16.21
C ALA A 7 30.89 -5.81 14.85
N SER A 8 31.62 -6.18 13.79
CA SER A 8 31.41 -5.66 12.43
C SER A 8 30.30 -6.37 11.64
N GLN A 9 29.76 -7.48 12.17
CA GLN A 9 28.54 -8.13 11.66
C GLN A 9 27.25 -7.64 12.35
N GLN A 10 27.33 -6.65 13.24
CA GLN A 10 26.17 -5.81 13.55
C GLN A 10 25.91 -4.91 12.35
N THR A 11 25.28 -5.46 11.30
CA THR A 11 24.71 -4.66 10.20
C THR A 11 23.93 -3.51 10.82
N THR A 12 24.46 -2.30 10.69
CA THR A 12 24.06 -1.14 11.48
C THR A 12 22.61 -0.80 11.18
N ARG A 13 21.70 -1.23 12.06
CA ARG A 13 20.29 -0.86 11.94
C ARG A 13 20.19 0.66 12.03
N TYR A 14 19.24 1.26 11.31
CA TYR A 14 19.00 2.70 11.39
C TYR A 14 18.67 3.08 12.84
N ALA A 15 19.47 3.94 13.46
CA ALA A 15 19.30 4.33 14.86
C ALA A 15 17.98 5.06 15.10
N PHE A 16 17.25 4.69 16.15
CA PHE A 16 15.96 5.32 16.49
C PHE A 16 16.12 6.81 16.79
N GLU A 17 17.16 7.14 17.55
CA GLU A 17 17.55 8.48 17.98
C GLU A 17 17.84 9.38 16.78
N ARG A 18 18.37 8.80 15.68
CA ARG A 18 18.59 9.53 14.42
C ARG A 18 17.26 9.93 13.78
N ALA A 19 16.25 9.05 13.76
CA ALA A 19 14.93 9.40 13.23
C ALA A 19 14.27 10.50 14.06
N GLU A 20 14.39 10.45 15.39
CA GLU A 20 13.89 11.49 16.27
C GLU A 20 14.62 12.82 16.07
N ALA A 21 15.95 12.81 15.91
CA ALA A 21 16.73 14.01 15.65
C ALA A 21 16.27 14.69 14.34
N VAL A 22 16.14 13.91 13.26
CA VAL A 22 15.64 14.41 11.97
C VAL A 22 14.23 15.00 12.12
N LEU A 23 13.33 14.30 12.81
CA LEU A 23 11.98 14.79 13.08
C LEU A 23 11.98 16.13 13.83
N LYS A 24 12.82 16.27 14.86
CA LYS A 24 12.96 17.50 15.65
C LYS A 24 13.55 18.63 14.80
N ASP A 25 14.57 18.36 14.00
CA ASP A 25 15.21 19.36 13.14
C ASP A 25 14.26 19.84 12.05
N MET A 26 13.46 18.94 11.46
CA MET A 26 12.46 19.31 10.45
C MET A 26 11.30 20.15 11.00
N ARG A 27 10.98 20.02 12.29
CA ARG A 27 10.04 20.93 12.96
C ARG A 27 10.61 22.34 13.14
N ARG A 28 11.93 22.46 13.31
CA ARG A 28 12.63 23.75 13.47
C ARG A 28 12.80 24.50 12.15
N LEU A 29 12.84 23.79 11.04
CA LEU A 29 13.01 24.36 9.69
C LEU A 29 11.82 25.21 9.20
N GLY A 30 10.72 25.27 9.95
CA GLY A 30 9.64 26.22 9.74
C GLY A 30 8.27 25.56 9.64
N ALA A 31 7.28 26.23 10.22
CA ALA A 31 5.88 25.92 10.03
C ALA A 31 5.35 26.67 8.79
N SER A 32 4.51 26.00 8.00
CA SER A 32 3.68 26.67 7.00
C SER A 32 2.78 27.72 7.67
N ALA A 33 2.13 28.60 6.90
CA ALA A 33 1.18 29.61 7.40
C ALA A 33 0.07 29.06 8.33
N HIS A 34 -0.15 27.74 8.32
CA HIS A 34 -1.11 27.02 9.17
C HIS A 34 -0.49 26.26 10.36
N GLY A 35 0.78 26.51 10.72
CA GLY A 35 1.43 25.87 11.88
C GLY A 35 1.92 24.43 11.64
N ALA A 36 1.68 23.85 10.45
CA ALA A 36 2.14 22.49 10.12
C ALA A 36 3.61 22.48 9.68
N SER A 37 4.40 21.50 10.18
CA SER A 37 5.78 21.33 9.74
C SER A 37 5.85 20.83 8.30
N VAL A 38 7.00 21.03 7.63
CA VAL A 38 7.24 20.50 6.28
C VAL A 38 7.02 18.98 6.23
N LEU A 39 7.41 18.27 7.29
CA LEU A 39 7.24 16.83 7.39
C LEU A 39 5.76 16.44 7.54
N ASP A 40 4.97 17.22 8.27
CA ASP A 40 3.52 16.99 8.40
C ASP A 40 2.81 17.19 7.07
N ARG A 41 3.20 18.22 6.29
CA ARG A 41 2.66 18.44 4.95
C ARG A 41 3.00 17.28 4.03
N PHE A 42 4.21 16.74 4.15
CA PHE A 42 4.62 15.61 3.34
C PHE A 42 3.90 14.33 3.72
N ARG A 43 3.67 14.10 5.02
CA ARG A 43 2.83 13.00 5.50
C ARG A 43 1.40 13.11 4.95
N LEU A 44 0.80 14.31 4.98
CA LEU A 44 -0.54 14.54 4.40
C LEU A 44 -0.56 14.25 2.90
N LEU A 45 0.46 14.69 2.16
CA LEU A 45 0.59 14.37 0.73
C LEU A 45 0.66 12.85 0.49
N LEU A 46 1.44 12.12 1.29
CA LEU A 46 1.51 10.66 1.19
C LEU A 46 0.15 10.03 1.50
N THR A 47 -0.58 10.52 2.51
CA THR A 47 -1.95 10.09 2.81
C THR A 47 -2.89 10.32 1.63
N GLU A 48 -2.87 11.51 1.02
CA GLU A 48 -3.70 11.85 -0.15
C GLU A 48 -3.39 10.96 -1.37
N ILE A 49 -2.10 10.71 -1.64
CA ILE A 49 -1.67 9.77 -2.68
C ILE A 49 -2.22 8.37 -2.40
N GLY A 50 -2.14 7.91 -1.15
CA GLY A 50 -2.67 6.61 -0.76
C GLY A 50 -4.19 6.52 -0.89
N HIS A 51 -4.93 7.56 -0.52
CA HIS A 51 -6.38 7.62 -0.74
C HIS A 51 -6.73 7.57 -2.22
N ALA A 52 -6.02 8.32 -3.07
CA ALA A 52 -6.22 8.28 -4.51
C ALA A 52 -5.95 6.87 -5.07
N MET A 53 -4.85 6.24 -4.64
CA MET A 53 -4.53 4.86 -5.02
C MET A 53 -5.57 3.86 -4.51
N GLY A 54 -6.09 4.04 -3.30
CA GLY A 54 -7.18 3.24 -2.73
C GLY A 54 -8.46 3.37 -3.57
N TRP A 55 -8.81 4.59 -3.96
CA TRP A 55 -9.97 4.87 -4.81
C TRP A 55 -9.82 4.26 -6.20
N VAL A 56 -8.64 4.39 -6.80
CA VAL A 56 -8.30 3.75 -8.08
C VAL A 56 -8.45 2.22 -8.01
N ARG A 57 -7.98 1.60 -6.94
CA ARG A 57 -8.13 0.15 -6.72
C ARG A 57 -9.60 -0.25 -6.55
N LEU A 58 -10.38 0.58 -5.85
CA LEU A 58 -11.81 0.34 -5.66
C LEU A 58 -12.57 0.46 -6.97
N VAL A 59 -12.30 1.47 -7.79
CA VAL A 59 -12.91 1.62 -9.12
C VAL A 59 -12.56 0.45 -10.02
N ARG A 60 -11.30 0.00 -10.00
CA ARG A 60 -10.89 -1.20 -10.74
C ARG A 60 -11.67 -2.43 -10.28
N ALA A 61 -11.77 -2.66 -8.96
CA ALA A 61 -12.51 -3.79 -8.42
C ALA A 61 -14.01 -3.72 -8.77
N ALA A 62 -14.61 -2.54 -8.70
CA ALA A 62 -16.00 -2.31 -9.08
C ALA A 62 -16.23 -2.56 -10.58
N MET A 63 -15.34 -2.06 -11.43
CA MET A 63 -15.38 -2.31 -12.88
C MET A 63 -15.25 -3.79 -13.19
N GLN A 64 -14.29 -4.48 -12.58
CA GLN A 64 -14.14 -5.93 -12.72
C GLN A 64 -15.39 -6.67 -12.25
N HIS A 65 -15.97 -6.26 -11.11
CA HIS A 65 -17.20 -6.86 -10.61
C HIS A 65 -18.37 -6.64 -11.56
N HIS A 66 -18.54 -5.45 -12.14
CA HIS A 66 -19.59 -5.17 -13.13
C HIS A 66 -19.39 -5.98 -14.42
N CYS A 67 -18.15 -6.12 -14.91
CA CYS A 67 -17.86 -6.97 -16.05
C CYS A 67 -18.12 -8.46 -15.73
N VAL A 68 -17.84 -8.90 -14.50
CA VAL A 68 -18.12 -10.26 -14.03
C VAL A 68 -19.62 -10.51 -13.91
N GLU A 69 -20.40 -9.59 -13.33
CA GLU A 69 -21.86 -9.70 -13.22
C GLU A 69 -22.53 -9.69 -14.60
N ALA A 70 -22.08 -8.80 -15.50
CA ALA A 70 -22.53 -8.78 -16.90
C ALA A 70 -22.16 -10.07 -17.63
N THR A 71 -21.03 -10.69 -17.27
CA THR A 71 -20.64 -11.99 -17.83
C THR A 71 -21.24 -13.17 -17.10
N GLU A 72 -21.67 -13.12 -15.84
CA GLU A 72 -22.36 -14.24 -15.17
C GLU A 72 -23.68 -14.58 -15.87
N ALA A 73 -24.37 -13.58 -16.43
CA ALA A 73 -25.51 -13.80 -17.30
C ALA A 73 -25.15 -14.56 -18.61
N VAL A 74 -23.93 -14.37 -19.12
CA VAL A 74 -23.39 -15.03 -20.32
C VAL A 74 -22.71 -16.37 -19.98
N ALA A 75 -22.13 -16.46 -18.78
CA ALA A 75 -21.22 -17.48 -18.32
C ALA A 75 -21.93 -18.54 -17.47
N ALA A 76 -23.10 -18.27 -16.89
CA ALA A 76 -23.99 -19.33 -16.40
C ALA A 76 -24.31 -20.35 -17.51
N ASN A 77 -24.26 -19.94 -18.78
CA ASN A 77 -24.35 -20.82 -19.95
C ASN A 77 -22.97 -21.28 -20.51
N ALA A 78 -21.89 -20.50 -20.33
CA ALA A 78 -20.57 -20.81 -20.90
C ALA A 78 -19.60 -21.56 -19.96
N LEU A 79 -19.67 -21.37 -18.63
CA LEU A 79 -18.79 -21.95 -17.60
C LEU A 79 -19.08 -23.42 -17.28
N ALA A 80 -20.20 -23.99 -17.77
CA ALA A 80 -20.33 -25.44 -17.88
C ALA A 80 -19.26 -26.03 -18.84
N SER A 81 -18.66 -25.20 -19.71
CA SER A 81 -17.59 -25.59 -20.59
C SER A 81 -16.25 -25.04 -20.10
N LYS A 82 -15.51 -25.88 -19.39
CA LYS A 82 -14.08 -25.68 -19.09
C LYS A 82 -13.20 -25.85 -20.36
N ALA A 83 -13.67 -25.38 -21.50
CA ALA A 83 -13.08 -25.58 -22.81
C ALA A 83 -13.08 -24.27 -23.56
N ARG A 84 -12.00 -23.51 -23.34
CA ARG A 84 -11.63 -22.37 -24.16
C ARG A 84 -11.56 -22.75 -25.62
N SER A 85 -11.89 -21.75 -26.45
CA SER A 85 -11.69 -21.68 -27.89
C SER A 85 -12.53 -22.67 -28.67
N THR A 86 -13.35 -22.12 -29.57
CA THR A 86 -14.25 -22.83 -30.51
C THR A 86 -15.54 -23.39 -29.90
N ALA A 87 -16.37 -22.55 -29.27
CA ALA A 87 -17.75 -22.98 -29.00
C ALA A 87 -18.48 -23.22 -30.32
N SER A 88 -18.28 -22.34 -31.31
CA SER A 88 -18.76 -22.51 -32.68
C SER A 88 -18.21 -23.77 -33.37
N ALA A 89 -16.89 -24.02 -33.39
CA ALA A 89 -16.34 -25.20 -34.06
C ALA A 89 -16.60 -26.53 -33.31
N ARG A 90 -16.68 -26.53 -31.97
CA ARG A 90 -17.03 -27.73 -31.19
C ARG A 90 -18.53 -28.03 -31.23
N LEU A 91 -19.41 -27.03 -31.29
CA LEU A 91 -20.84 -27.28 -31.48
C LEU A 91 -21.09 -27.89 -32.87
N ILE A 92 -20.38 -27.42 -33.90
CA ILE A 92 -20.40 -27.98 -35.25
C ILE A 92 -19.79 -29.39 -35.29
N ALA A 93 -18.73 -29.66 -34.53
CA ALA A 93 -18.07 -30.97 -34.48
C ALA A 93 -18.78 -32.01 -33.59
N ALA A 94 -19.54 -31.57 -32.58
CA ALA A 94 -20.27 -32.43 -31.64
C ALA A 94 -21.71 -32.70 -32.10
N THR A 95 -22.26 -31.94 -33.04
CA THR A 95 -23.51 -32.29 -33.71
C THR A 95 -23.29 -33.49 -34.63
N PRO A 96 -24.08 -34.57 -34.52
CA PRO A 96 -24.09 -35.65 -35.51
C PRO A 96 -24.26 -35.04 -36.90
N HIS A 97 -23.65 -35.63 -37.94
CA HIS A 97 -23.65 -35.09 -39.31
C HIS A 97 -25.06 -34.78 -39.87
N ASP A 98 -26.11 -35.29 -39.23
CA ASP A 98 -27.51 -35.13 -39.62
C ASP A 98 -28.27 -33.99 -38.91
N VAL A 99 -27.69 -33.35 -37.88
CA VAL A 99 -28.34 -32.25 -37.14
C VAL A 99 -27.77 -30.91 -37.63
N ARG A 100 -28.44 -30.28 -38.60
CA ARG A 100 -28.09 -28.92 -39.05
C ARG A 100 -28.59 -27.89 -38.04
N LEU A 101 -27.66 -27.24 -37.34
CA LEU A 101 -27.98 -26.08 -36.49
C LEU A 101 -28.65 -24.98 -37.33
N SER A 102 -29.66 -24.32 -36.76
CA SER A 102 -30.32 -23.22 -37.47
C SER A 102 -29.35 -22.04 -37.68
N ARG A 103 -29.54 -21.29 -38.76
CA ARG A 103 -28.75 -20.07 -39.03
C ARG A 103 -28.82 -19.07 -37.87
N ALA A 104 -29.96 -19.01 -37.18
CA ALA A 104 -30.15 -18.17 -35.99
C ALA A 104 -29.27 -18.63 -34.81
N THR A 105 -29.13 -19.95 -34.62
CA THR A 105 -28.28 -20.52 -33.57
C THR A 105 -26.80 -20.23 -33.83
N LEU A 106 -26.33 -20.40 -35.07
CA LEU A 106 -24.95 -20.07 -35.45
C LEU A 106 -24.65 -18.57 -35.27
N ALA A 107 -25.59 -17.71 -35.66
CA ALA A 107 -25.46 -16.26 -35.47
C ALA A 107 -25.45 -15.87 -33.97
N ALA A 108 -26.29 -16.50 -33.15
CA ALA A 108 -26.30 -16.27 -31.71
C ALA A 108 -24.97 -16.69 -31.05
N THR A 109 -24.40 -17.84 -31.45
CA THR A 109 -23.09 -18.28 -30.95
C THR A 109 -21.97 -17.32 -31.34
N ALA A 110 -21.96 -16.84 -32.59
CA ALA A 110 -20.97 -15.86 -33.05
C ALA A 110 -21.07 -14.55 -32.26
N ASN A 111 -22.29 -14.04 -32.04
CA ASN A 111 -22.51 -12.83 -31.24
C ASN A 111 -22.03 -13.00 -29.79
N VAL A 112 -22.22 -14.17 -29.18
CA VAL A 112 -21.73 -14.45 -27.82
C VAL A 112 -20.20 -14.49 -27.80
N GLU A 113 -19.55 -15.14 -28.77
CA GLU A 113 -18.08 -15.18 -28.86
C GLU A 113 -17.49 -13.76 -29.02
N GLU A 114 -18.13 -12.90 -29.81
CA GLU A 114 -17.74 -11.50 -29.98
C GLU A 114 -17.88 -10.71 -28.67
N VAL A 115 -19.02 -10.81 -28.00
CA VAL A 115 -19.26 -10.12 -26.70
C VAL A 115 -18.26 -10.59 -25.64
N VAL A 116 -17.94 -11.88 -25.58
CA VAL A 116 -16.93 -12.41 -24.66
C VAL A 116 -15.56 -11.82 -24.97
N SER A 117 -15.16 -11.75 -26.25
CA SER A 117 -13.89 -11.13 -26.66
C SER A 117 -13.82 -9.66 -26.27
N GLN A 118 -14.91 -8.91 -26.49
CA GLN A 118 -14.99 -7.49 -26.12
C GLN A 118 -14.88 -7.27 -24.60
N VAL A 119 -15.47 -8.16 -23.79
CA VAL A 119 -15.31 -8.10 -22.33
C VAL A 119 -13.88 -8.44 -21.92
N GLU A 120 -13.25 -9.46 -22.52
CA GLU A 120 -11.84 -9.79 -22.25
C GLU A 120 -10.89 -8.63 -22.59
N GLU A 121 -11.12 -7.93 -23.70
CA GLU A 121 -10.36 -6.74 -24.09
C GLU A 121 -10.61 -5.57 -23.13
N SER A 122 -11.86 -5.34 -22.74
CA SER A 122 -12.23 -4.29 -21.78
C SER A 122 -11.60 -4.50 -20.40
N LEU A 123 -11.50 -5.76 -19.96
CA LEU A 123 -10.79 -6.13 -18.73
C LEU A 123 -9.27 -5.87 -18.81
N LYS A 124 -8.65 -6.09 -19.98
CA LYS A 124 -7.21 -5.81 -20.20
C LYS A 124 -6.92 -4.31 -20.32
N ALA A 125 -7.82 -3.55 -20.92
CA ALA A 125 -7.66 -2.10 -21.12
C ALA A 125 -7.53 -1.31 -19.80
N GLY A 126 -8.29 -1.69 -18.76
CA GLY A 126 -8.20 -1.08 -17.43
C GLY A 126 -6.82 -1.24 -16.77
N ASP A 127 -6.11 -2.33 -17.05
CA ASP A 127 -4.77 -2.60 -16.49
C ASP A 127 -3.69 -1.74 -17.14
N LEU A 128 -3.85 -1.43 -18.43
CA LEU A 128 -2.89 -0.65 -19.21
C LEU A 128 -2.85 0.83 -18.78
N TYR A 129 -4.00 1.40 -18.41
CA TYR A 129 -4.08 2.82 -18.01
C TYR A 129 -3.31 3.08 -16.70
N LEU A 130 -3.49 2.22 -15.70
CA LEU A 130 -2.83 2.36 -14.40
C LEU A 130 -1.32 2.14 -14.50
N HIS A 131 -0.90 1.16 -15.31
CA HIS A 131 0.51 0.93 -15.56
C HIS A 131 1.17 2.12 -16.28
N SER A 132 0.47 2.69 -17.28
CA SER A 132 0.98 3.85 -18.02
C SER A 132 1.10 5.09 -17.14
N LEU A 133 0.11 5.34 -16.27
CA LEU A 133 0.15 6.46 -15.32
C LEU A 133 1.33 6.31 -14.35
N GLY A 134 1.57 5.11 -13.84
CA GLY A 134 2.72 4.81 -12.99
C GLY A 134 4.06 5.04 -13.69
N ALA A 135 4.18 4.65 -14.96
CA ALA A 135 5.39 4.86 -15.75
C ALA A 135 5.70 6.34 -15.98
N VAL A 136 4.69 7.14 -16.35
CA VAL A 136 4.84 8.60 -16.55
C VAL A 136 5.31 9.29 -15.28
N PHE A 137 4.73 8.94 -14.13
CA PHE A 137 5.16 9.51 -12.85
C PHE A 137 6.56 9.06 -12.44
N ALA A 138 6.94 7.81 -12.75
CA ALA A 138 8.28 7.32 -12.45
C ALA A 138 9.34 8.12 -13.24
N ASP A 139 9.09 8.35 -14.52
CA ASP A 139 10.00 9.08 -15.40
C ASP A 139 10.16 10.55 -14.96
N GLU A 140 9.05 11.21 -14.61
CA GLU A 140 9.08 12.60 -14.12
C GLU A 140 9.81 12.70 -12.77
N MET A 141 9.56 11.77 -11.84
CA MET A 141 10.24 11.75 -10.53
C MET A 141 11.72 11.36 -10.60
N ALA A 142 12.13 10.62 -11.63
CA ALA A 142 13.53 10.28 -11.88
C ALA A 142 14.30 11.40 -12.61
N SER A 143 13.62 12.47 -13.02
CA SER A 143 14.26 13.59 -13.71
C SER A 143 15.31 14.30 -12.84
N ALA A 144 16.29 14.95 -13.47
CA ALA A 144 17.36 15.68 -12.77
C ALA A 144 16.83 16.79 -11.84
N LYS A 145 15.64 17.34 -12.15
CA LYS A 145 14.93 18.31 -11.30
C LYS A 145 14.58 17.74 -9.92
N HIS A 146 14.38 16.42 -9.85
CA HIS A 146 13.96 15.70 -8.66
C HIS A 146 15.05 14.81 -8.07
N ALA A 147 16.33 15.10 -8.33
CA ALA A 147 17.47 14.34 -7.81
C ALA A 147 17.49 14.19 -6.27
N HIS A 148 16.84 15.11 -5.53
CA HIS A 148 16.65 15.02 -4.09
C HIS A 148 15.79 13.83 -3.65
N LEU A 149 14.92 13.32 -4.53
CA LEU A 149 14.09 12.15 -4.26
C LEU A 149 14.88 10.84 -4.30
N ASN A 150 16.08 10.80 -4.88
CA ASN A 150 16.93 9.59 -4.98
C ASN A 150 17.34 8.99 -3.62
N ARG A 151 17.19 9.75 -2.52
CA ARG A 151 17.45 9.28 -1.16
C ARG A 151 16.23 9.43 -0.25
N PHE A 152 15.03 9.46 -0.82
CA PHE A 152 13.79 9.59 -0.08
C PHE A 152 13.65 8.54 1.04
N PHE A 153 14.10 7.30 0.84
CA PHE A 153 14.07 6.25 1.86
C PHE A 153 14.72 6.64 3.21
N VAL A 154 15.66 7.59 3.22
CA VAL A 154 16.35 8.06 4.44
C VAL A 154 15.43 8.89 5.34
N ILE A 155 14.45 9.62 4.78
CA ILE A 155 13.49 10.42 5.57
C ILE A 155 12.30 9.59 6.09
N VAL A 156 12.08 8.41 5.51
CA VAL A 156 10.94 7.54 5.84
C VAL A 156 10.87 7.18 7.33
N PRO A 157 11.97 6.85 8.04
CA PRO A 157 11.94 6.68 9.49
C PRO A 157 11.32 7.86 10.24
N ALA A 158 11.72 9.10 9.92
CA ALA A 158 11.16 10.29 10.55
C ALA A 158 9.68 10.52 10.19
N LEU A 159 9.30 10.25 8.94
CA LEU A 159 7.88 10.27 8.50
C LEU A 159 7.02 9.29 9.29
N THR A 160 7.52 8.07 9.53
CA THR A 160 6.78 7.06 10.30
C THR A 160 6.61 7.45 11.76
N LEU A 161 7.60 8.14 12.36
CA LEU A 161 7.46 8.69 13.71
C LEU A 161 6.42 9.83 13.77
N SER A 162 6.49 10.77 12.82
CA SER A 162 5.49 11.84 12.67
C SER A 162 4.07 11.26 12.51
N PHE A 163 3.93 10.20 11.70
CA PHE A 163 2.66 9.51 11.53
C PHE A 163 2.13 8.89 12.83
N VAL A 164 2.99 8.21 13.60
CA VAL A 164 2.60 7.62 14.90
C VAL A 164 2.18 8.70 15.90
N GLU A 165 2.88 9.83 15.97
CA GLU A 165 2.48 10.96 16.83
C GLU A 165 1.10 11.50 16.44
N GLN A 166 0.83 11.65 15.14
CA GLN A 166 -0.49 12.09 14.66
C GLN A 166 -1.59 11.06 14.94
N MET A 167 -1.30 9.76 14.84
CA MET A 167 -2.23 8.70 15.25
C MET A 167 -2.55 8.77 16.74
N LEU A 168 -1.58 9.11 17.60
CA LEU A 168 -1.81 9.29 19.04
C LEU A 168 -2.74 10.47 19.30
N VAL A 169 -2.50 11.61 18.65
CA VAL A 169 -3.39 12.79 18.73
C VAL A 169 -4.80 12.47 18.23
N ALA A 170 -4.92 11.74 17.12
CA ALA A 170 -6.21 11.33 16.56
C ALA A 170 -6.97 10.39 17.51
N LYS A 171 -6.26 9.45 18.14
CA LYS A 171 -6.80 8.57 19.18
C LYS A 171 -7.31 9.35 20.39
N GLU A 172 -6.59 10.38 20.84
CA GLU A 172 -7.05 11.24 21.94
C GLU A 172 -8.30 12.04 21.57
N LYS A 173 -8.38 12.57 20.34
CA LYS A 173 -9.57 13.26 19.84
C LYS A 173 -10.79 12.32 19.77
N LEU A 174 -10.57 11.08 19.38
CA LEU A 174 -11.60 10.04 19.35
C LEU A 174 -12.09 9.68 20.76
N ALA A 175 -11.19 9.56 21.73
CA ALA A 175 -11.56 9.36 23.12
C ALA A 175 -12.44 10.51 23.66
N LYS A 176 -12.22 11.74 23.17
CA LYS A 176 -13.00 12.93 23.50
C LYS A 176 -14.28 13.10 22.65
N ARG A 177 -14.63 12.13 21.78
CA ARG A 177 -15.78 12.19 20.84
C ARG A 177 -15.82 13.48 20.00
N ALA A 178 -14.65 13.97 19.57
CA ALA A 178 -14.59 15.11 18.67
C ALA A 178 -15.19 14.77 17.29
N ARG A 179 -15.81 15.75 16.61
CA ARG A 179 -16.45 15.56 15.30
C ARG A 179 -15.47 15.12 14.19
N ASP A 180 -14.20 15.48 14.29
CA ASP A 180 -13.15 15.15 13.30
C ASP A 180 -12.24 14.00 13.76
N ALA A 181 -12.81 13.02 14.47
CA ALA A 181 -12.05 11.87 14.96
C ALA A 181 -11.92 10.78 13.89
N ALA A 182 -10.72 10.64 13.31
CA ALA A 182 -10.36 9.52 12.44
C ALA A 182 -9.46 8.53 13.20
N PHE A 183 -9.76 7.23 13.13
CA PHE A 183 -9.02 6.18 13.86
C PHE A 183 -8.02 5.42 12.98
N CYS A 184 -8.33 5.26 11.70
CA CYS A 184 -7.52 4.53 10.73
C CYS A 184 -7.20 5.43 9.55
N ASP A 185 -5.91 5.61 9.29
CA ASP A 185 -5.38 6.24 8.08
C ASP A 185 -4.45 5.21 7.42
N ASP A 186 -5.01 4.39 6.54
CA ASP A 186 -4.27 3.43 5.70
C ASP A 186 -3.66 4.12 4.47
N GLY A 187 -4.18 5.29 4.10
CA GLY A 187 -3.67 6.16 3.04
C GLY A 187 -2.18 6.43 3.20
N PHE A 188 -1.72 6.78 4.40
CA PHE A 188 -0.29 7.01 4.62
C PHE A 188 0.58 5.79 4.24
N ALA A 189 0.20 4.60 4.69
CA ALA A 189 0.97 3.37 4.43
C ALA A 189 0.97 3.00 2.94
N VAL A 190 -0.19 3.09 2.28
CA VAL A 190 -0.35 2.81 0.85
C VAL A 190 0.44 3.82 0.02
N GLY A 191 0.35 5.12 0.33
CA GLY A 191 1.06 6.18 -0.38
C GLY A 191 2.57 6.09 -0.21
N LEU A 192 3.04 5.81 1.02
CA LEU A 192 4.47 5.60 1.29
C LEU A 192 5.01 4.40 0.50
N ALA A 193 4.30 3.27 0.50
CA ALA A 193 4.70 2.08 -0.25
C ALA A 193 4.72 2.35 -1.77
N TYR A 194 3.73 3.10 -2.27
CA TYR A 194 3.67 3.51 -3.66
C TYR A 194 4.87 4.38 -4.07
N VAL A 195 5.18 5.43 -3.30
CA VAL A 195 6.32 6.33 -3.59
C VAL A 195 7.66 5.58 -3.50
N LEU A 196 7.86 4.73 -2.49
CA LEU A 196 9.06 3.88 -2.40
C LEU A 196 9.22 2.97 -3.62
N ARG A 197 8.11 2.39 -4.10
CA ARG A 197 8.11 1.54 -5.29
C ARG A 197 8.37 2.34 -6.57
N LEU A 198 7.75 3.51 -6.70
CA LEU A 198 7.89 4.40 -7.84
C LEU A 198 9.35 4.86 -8.01
N LEU A 199 10.02 5.18 -6.90
CA LEU A 199 11.42 5.59 -6.86
C LEU A 199 12.42 4.40 -6.86
N ARG A 200 11.93 3.16 -6.84
CA ARG A 200 12.73 1.92 -6.73
C ARG A 200 13.68 1.88 -5.53
N GLN A 201 13.22 2.37 -4.38
CA GLN A 201 14.00 2.45 -3.13
C GLN A 201 13.59 1.41 -2.08
N ASP A 202 12.84 0.39 -2.49
CA ASP A 202 12.36 -0.67 -1.61
C ASP A 202 13.50 -1.47 -0.97
N ALA A 203 14.53 -1.82 -1.76
CA ALA A 203 15.71 -2.53 -1.26
C ALA A 203 16.53 -1.66 -0.29
N ASP A 204 16.75 -0.39 -0.63
CA ASP A 204 17.48 0.56 0.22
C ASP A 204 16.76 0.83 1.54
N PHE A 205 15.44 0.98 1.50
CA PHE A 205 14.62 1.10 2.70
C PHE A 205 14.66 -0.17 3.56
N ALA A 206 14.57 -1.35 2.94
CA ALA A 206 14.67 -2.62 3.66
C ALA A 206 16.03 -2.79 4.36
N ALA A 207 17.12 -2.34 3.72
CA ALA A 207 18.46 -2.37 4.28
C ALA A 207 18.61 -1.53 5.57
N LEU A 208 17.77 -0.51 5.77
CA LEU A 208 17.75 0.26 7.02
C LEU A 208 17.33 -0.57 8.23
N ARG A 209 16.58 -1.66 8.02
CA ARG A 209 15.98 -2.50 9.07
C ARG A 209 15.21 -1.66 10.11
N TRP A 210 14.59 -0.57 9.67
CA TRP A 210 13.98 0.45 10.52
C TRP A 210 13.00 -0.13 11.54
N PHE A 211 12.09 -0.99 11.10
CA PHE A 211 11.10 -1.60 11.99
C PHE A 211 11.70 -2.55 13.03
N GLU A 212 12.91 -3.08 12.81
CA GLU A 212 13.63 -3.78 13.87
C GLU A 212 14.16 -2.82 14.93
N SER A 213 14.70 -1.66 14.53
CA SER A 213 15.12 -0.62 15.46
C SER A 213 13.96 -0.12 16.32
N VAL A 214 12.79 0.11 15.71
CA VAL A 214 11.57 0.50 16.44
C VAL A 214 11.19 -0.57 17.46
N ARG A 215 11.13 -1.85 17.05
CA ARG A 215 10.80 -2.96 17.97
C ARG A 215 11.79 -3.07 19.13
N ALA A 216 13.08 -2.96 18.85
CA ALA A 216 14.13 -2.98 19.86
C ALA A 216 13.99 -1.81 20.85
N HIS A 217 13.77 -0.60 20.34
CA HIS A 217 13.56 0.60 21.16
C HIS A 217 12.31 0.46 22.05
N CYS A 218 11.17 0.05 21.50
CA CYS A 218 9.95 -0.18 22.29
C CYS A 218 10.10 -1.31 23.33
N ALA A 219 10.89 -2.35 23.05
CA ALA A 219 11.19 -3.40 24.02
C ALA A 219 12.05 -2.87 25.18
N ALA A 220 13.08 -2.06 24.86
CA ALA A 220 13.93 -1.43 25.85
C ALA A 220 13.15 -0.47 26.77
N GLN A 221 12.29 0.38 26.20
CA GLN A 221 11.42 1.28 26.96
C GLN A 221 10.47 0.52 27.90
N ARG A 222 9.81 -0.55 27.40
CA ARG A 222 8.93 -1.39 28.22
C ARG A 222 9.68 -2.04 29.40
N ALA A 223 10.89 -2.55 29.15
CA ALA A 223 11.72 -3.13 30.21
C ALA A 223 12.15 -2.09 31.26
N ALA A 224 12.46 -0.86 30.84
CA ALA A 224 12.82 0.23 31.75
C ALA A 224 11.64 0.65 32.64
N LEU A 225 10.43 0.74 32.07
CA LEU A 225 9.20 1.05 32.82
C LEU A 225 8.86 -0.05 33.85
N GLY A 226 9.01 -1.33 33.47
CA GLY A 226 8.80 -2.45 34.39
C GLY A 226 9.75 -2.43 35.60
N ARG A 227 11.03 -2.04 35.40
CA ARG A 227 11.99 -1.89 36.51
C ARG A 227 11.61 -0.74 37.45
N ARG A 228 11.13 0.39 36.91
CA ARG A 228 10.65 1.54 37.69
C ARG A 228 9.40 1.23 38.53
N GLY A 229 8.50 0.40 38.00
CA GLY A 229 7.32 -0.08 38.74
C GLY A 229 7.70 -0.99 39.91
N ASN A 230 8.73 -1.84 39.75
CA ASN A 230 9.17 -2.76 40.79
C ASN A 230 9.97 -2.07 41.93
N SER A 231 10.71 -1.00 41.62
CA SER A 231 11.43 -0.19 42.61
C SER A 231 10.53 0.72 43.45
N GLY A 232 9.33 1.07 42.97
CA GLY A 232 8.36 1.86 43.73
C GLY A 232 7.58 1.06 44.78
N ASN A 233 7.49 -0.26 44.62
CA ASN A 233 6.74 -1.15 45.52
C ASN A 233 7.58 -1.67 46.71
N SER A 234 8.90 -1.42 46.72
CA SER A 234 9.82 -1.91 47.76
C SER A 234 10.09 -0.88 48.89
N GLY A 235 9.48 0.31 48.84
CA GLY A 235 9.69 1.39 49.81
C GLY A 235 8.56 1.60 50.84
N GLY A 236 7.53 0.75 50.86
CA GLY A 236 6.30 0.97 51.63
C GLY A 236 6.04 0.01 52.80
N ASN A 237 7.04 -0.71 53.31
CA ASN A 237 6.86 -1.59 54.48
C ASN A 237 8.06 -1.46 55.43
N GLY A 238 8.09 -0.38 56.21
CA GLY A 238 9.17 -0.09 57.15
C GLY A 238 8.88 1.13 58.01
N GLY A 239 8.01 0.95 59.01
CA GLY A 239 7.67 1.93 60.04
C GLY A 239 6.19 1.73 60.40
N GLY A 240 5.82 1.18 61.55
CA GLY A 240 6.41 1.34 62.88
C GLY A 240 5.30 1.90 63.75
#